data_AF-A0A0F9C660-F1
#
_entry.id   AF-A0A0F9C660-F1
#
_cell.length_a   1.000
_cell.length_b   1.000
_cell.length_c   1.000
_cell.angle_alpha   90.00
_cell.angle_beta   90.00
_cell.angle_gamma   90.00
#
_symmetry.space_group_name_H-M   'P 1'
#
loop_
_entity.id
_entity.type
_entity.pdbx_description
1 polymer ?
#
loop_
_entity_poly.entity_id
_entity_poly.type
_entity_poly.pdbx_seq_one_letter_code
_entity_poly.pdbx_strand_id
1 'polypeptide(L)'
;MANGVVFDNEKTVFFASDGDGAAANASGCLKSWWDTECPNHTEAEHVAARDKMMDVDGYPIFSEDSVVYTETDQKITISGIEAFAEVGMLAYIYNGANIVDGIYEITVVGTGYIICGDMDDFGLDDTVYVIIGGEFLLQDALDETDATDHSVEIHIRDNLTLVTTTIDINMGGGNNTKNTFKKISGYNTSPGDMDYGGTYYQSPCEILQAGSIDNAKAVLLDGNDDDYAIVNISIDGLIVENIHLYDSGSASPVVFTSTPQGVVLRNCRVSSCNRVSNTAAADVVWDSCYIHNDLQSNNCILSGGHHSFINCVANLATGKNFIHATGITVSVIGCLIAGNGNYGIRGQRQQRKHHQESQSLHSSVTVLGFLPVGCGLPAQIQHV
;
A
#
# COMPACT_ATOMS: atom_id res chain seq x y z
N MET A 1 -27.12 -18.00 -24.65
CA MET A 1 -25.82 -17.32 -24.46
C MET A 1 -25.93 -15.97 -25.13
N ALA A 2 -26.34 -14.96 -24.35
CA ALA A 2 -26.31 -13.57 -24.79
C ALA A 2 -24.91 -13.04 -24.54
N ASN A 3 -24.36 -12.30 -25.50
CA ASN A 3 -23.08 -11.60 -25.38
C ASN A 3 -23.17 -10.60 -24.23
N GLY A 4 -22.56 -10.92 -23.09
CA GLY A 4 -22.35 -9.96 -22.02
C GLY A 4 -21.34 -8.93 -22.49
N VAL A 5 -21.79 -7.68 -22.64
CA VAL A 5 -20.94 -6.52 -22.88
C VAL A 5 -20.08 -6.35 -21.63
N VAL A 6 -18.76 -6.37 -21.81
CA VAL A 6 -17.79 -5.97 -20.79
C VAL A 6 -18.07 -4.48 -20.52
N PHE A 7 -18.64 -4.16 -19.36
CA PHE A 7 -18.74 -2.78 -18.90
C PHE A 7 -17.35 -2.34 -18.42
N ASP A 8 -16.90 -1.18 -18.89
CA ASP A 8 -15.59 -0.61 -18.56
C ASP A 8 -15.36 -0.52 -17.04
N ASN A 9 -14.12 -0.81 -16.63
CA ASN A 9 -13.58 -0.95 -15.27
C ASN A 9 -13.70 0.28 -14.33
N GLU A 10 -14.56 1.26 -14.64
CA GLU A 10 -14.78 2.48 -13.84
C GLU A 10 -16.09 2.43 -13.02
N LYS A 11 -16.84 1.32 -13.11
CA LYS A 11 -18.17 1.17 -12.52
C LYS A 11 -18.23 -0.06 -11.65
N THR A 12 -18.21 0.11 -10.33
CA THR A 12 -19.04 -0.69 -9.42
C THR A 12 -19.16 0.07 -8.10
N VAL A 13 -20.31 0.09 -7.39
CA VAL A 13 -20.84 -1.05 -6.59
C VAL A 13 -22.36 -1.10 -6.34
N PHE A 14 -22.85 -2.35 -6.24
CA PHE A 14 -24.18 -2.98 -6.10
C PHE A 14 -25.12 -2.58 -4.94
N PHE A 15 -26.46 -2.63 -5.18
CA PHE A 15 -27.54 -3.24 -4.36
C PHE A 15 -28.79 -3.48 -5.25
N ALA A 16 -29.90 -4.02 -4.70
CA ALA A 16 -30.95 -4.65 -5.47
C ALA A 16 -32.34 -4.84 -4.78
N SER A 17 -33.39 -5.23 -5.56
CA SER A 17 -34.59 -6.00 -5.13
C SER A 17 -35.11 -6.92 -6.26
N ASP A 18 -35.86 -8.00 -5.98
CA ASP A 18 -37.32 -7.94 -5.79
C ASP A 18 -37.96 -9.23 -5.23
N GLY A 19 -38.75 -9.10 -4.15
CA GLY A 19 -39.46 -10.24 -3.54
C GLY A 19 -40.46 -9.85 -2.45
N ASP A 20 -41.60 -9.27 -2.85
CA ASP A 20 -42.89 -9.23 -2.13
C ASP A 20 -42.82 -9.06 -0.59
N GLY A 21 -42.23 -7.94 -0.15
CA GLY A 21 -42.23 -7.53 1.26
C GLY A 21 -41.32 -6.35 1.56
N ALA A 22 -41.80 -5.11 1.34
CA ALA A 22 -41.15 -3.86 1.79
C ALA A 22 -39.64 -3.72 1.44
N ALA A 23 -39.23 -4.10 0.22
CA ALA A 23 -37.83 -4.10 -0.22
C ALA A 23 -37.38 -2.73 -0.73
N ALA A 24 -36.17 -2.31 -0.34
CA ALA A 24 -35.49 -1.14 -0.87
C ALA A 24 -34.49 -1.55 -1.96
N ASN A 25 -34.48 -0.81 -3.06
CA ASN A 25 -33.49 -0.91 -4.13
C ASN A 25 -32.33 0.05 -3.83
N ALA A 26 -31.07 -0.33 -4.04
CA ALA A 26 -29.98 0.63 -3.98
C ALA A 26 -28.96 0.43 -5.11
N SER A 27 -28.17 1.45 -5.45
CA SER A 27 -27.09 1.38 -6.44
C SER A 27 -25.95 2.27 -5.98
N GLY A 28 -24.79 2.23 -6.62
CA GLY A 28 -23.68 3.09 -6.25
C GLY A 28 -22.67 3.31 -7.34
N CYS A 29 -21.88 4.36 -7.17
CA CYS A 29 -20.80 4.74 -8.07
C CYS A 29 -19.64 5.33 -7.31
N LEU A 30 -18.46 5.35 -7.95
CA LEU A 30 -17.35 6.15 -7.47
C LEU A 30 -17.75 7.62 -7.47
N LYS A 31 -17.30 8.35 -6.44
CA LYS A 31 -17.49 9.80 -6.36
C LYS A 31 -16.84 10.54 -7.53
N SER A 32 -15.66 10.09 -7.99
CA SER A 32 -14.97 10.65 -9.15
C SER A 32 -15.75 10.53 -10.45
N TRP A 33 -16.42 9.41 -10.67
CA TRP A 33 -17.30 9.20 -11.81
C TRP A 33 -18.51 10.14 -11.73
N TRP A 34 -19.12 10.23 -10.54
CA TRP A 34 -20.24 11.14 -10.33
C TRP A 34 -19.86 12.59 -10.59
N ASP A 35 -18.72 13.04 -10.07
CA ASP A 35 -18.22 14.40 -10.26
C ASP A 35 -17.84 14.67 -11.73
N THR A 36 -17.45 13.64 -12.49
CA THR A 36 -17.20 13.73 -13.93
C THR A 36 -18.49 13.84 -14.74
N GLU A 37 -19.53 13.10 -14.35
CA GLU A 37 -20.84 13.10 -15.00
C GLU A 37 -21.69 14.30 -14.59
N CYS A 38 -21.42 14.86 -13.41
CA CYS A 38 -22.14 15.96 -12.80
C CYS A 38 -21.22 17.13 -12.43
N PRO A 39 -20.43 17.67 -13.37
CA PRO A 39 -19.38 18.66 -13.07
C PRO A 39 -19.92 19.98 -12.53
N ASN A 40 -21.20 20.29 -12.78
CA ASN A 40 -21.86 21.49 -12.28
C ASN A 40 -22.91 21.19 -11.21
N HIS A 41 -23.05 19.92 -10.80
CA HIS A 41 -24.02 19.43 -9.83
C HIS A 41 -25.45 19.94 -10.07
N THR A 42 -25.85 20.05 -11.35
CA THR A 42 -27.20 20.45 -11.70
C THR A 42 -28.16 19.26 -11.65
N GLU A 43 -29.42 19.52 -11.32
CA GLU A 43 -30.47 18.48 -11.30
C GLU A 43 -30.54 17.68 -12.62
N ALA A 44 -30.35 18.35 -13.75
CA ALA A 44 -30.37 17.70 -15.05
C ALA A 44 -29.18 16.75 -15.27
N GLU A 45 -27.99 17.10 -14.75
CA GLU A 45 -26.81 16.23 -14.78
C GLU A 45 -27.00 15.04 -13.83
N HIS A 46 -27.52 15.27 -12.63
CA HIS A 46 -27.82 14.21 -11.66
C HIS A 46 -28.79 13.17 -12.24
N VAL A 47 -29.87 13.63 -12.89
CA VAL A 47 -30.83 12.76 -13.57
C VAL A 47 -30.15 11.96 -14.70
N ALA A 48 -29.36 12.62 -15.55
CA ALA A 48 -28.69 11.97 -16.67
C ALA A 48 -27.63 10.95 -16.23
N ALA A 49 -26.88 11.24 -15.16
CA ALA A 49 -25.92 10.32 -14.56
C ALA A 49 -26.63 9.14 -13.92
N ARG A 50 -27.73 9.38 -13.17
CA ARG A 50 -28.55 8.31 -12.61
C ARG A 50 -29.10 7.36 -13.66
N ASP A 51 -29.62 7.88 -14.77
CA ASP A 51 -30.15 7.07 -15.87
C ASP A 51 -29.09 6.15 -16.50
N LYS A 52 -27.80 6.51 -16.43
CA LYS A 52 -26.68 5.66 -16.89
C LYS A 52 -26.36 4.50 -15.95
N MET A 53 -26.94 4.48 -14.75
CA MET A 53 -26.80 3.43 -13.74
C MET A 53 -28.03 2.51 -13.64
N MET A 54 -29.07 2.79 -14.42
CA MET A 54 -30.29 1.99 -14.50
C MET A 54 -30.30 1.10 -15.76
N ASP A 55 -31.02 0.01 -15.70
CA ASP A 55 -31.27 -0.91 -16.81
C ASP A 55 -32.33 -0.36 -17.78
N VAL A 56 -32.65 -1.17 -18.80
CA VAL A 56 -33.61 -0.81 -19.84
C VAL A 56 -35.04 -0.63 -19.35
N ASP A 57 -35.35 -1.13 -18.15
CA ASP A 57 -36.68 -1.08 -17.52
C ASP A 57 -36.73 -0.02 -16.40
N GLY A 58 -35.63 0.72 -16.18
CA GLY A 58 -35.55 1.81 -15.20
C GLY A 58 -35.23 1.34 -13.77
N TYR A 59 -34.73 0.11 -13.62
CA TYR A 59 -34.29 -0.46 -12.36
C TYR A 59 -32.75 -0.43 -12.25
N PRO A 60 -32.16 -0.51 -11.05
CA PRO A 60 -30.72 -0.74 -10.93
C PRO A 60 -30.27 -2.00 -11.70
N ILE A 61 -29.09 -1.95 -12.34
CA ILE A 61 -28.62 -2.97 -13.31
C ILE A 61 -28.38 -4.38 -12.70
N PHE A 62 -28.35 -4.56 -11.37
CA PHE A 62 -28.16 -5.86 -10.69
C PHE A 62 -29.16 -6.08 -9.53
N SER A 63 -29.64 -7.32 -9.35
CA SER A 63 -30.76 -7.71 -8.46
C SER A 63 -30.40 -8.87 -7.47
N GLU A 64 -30.82 -8.79 -6.19
CA GLU A 64 -30.65 -9.68 -5.04
C GLU A 64 -31.67 -9.31 -3.93
N ASP A 65 -32.22 -10.31 -3.25
CA ASP A 65 -33.42 -10.19 -2.39
C ASP A 65 -33.11 -9.91 -0.90
N SER A 66 -31.85 -9.71 -0.54
CA SER A 66 -31.38 -9.70 0.87
C SER A 66 -31.17 -8.30 1.47
N VAL A 67 -31.49 -7.23 0.73
CA VAL A 67 -31.21 -5.83 1.11
C VAL A 67 -32.31 -5.24 1.99
N VAL A 68 -31.91 -4.70 3.14
CA VAL A 68 -32.81 -3.98 4.06
C VAL A 68 -32.27 -2.60 4.36
N TYR A 69 -32.99 -1.54 3.96
CA TYR A 69 -32.66 -0.16 4.36
C TYR A 69 -33.45 0.28 5.60
N THR A 70 -32.76 0.90 6.56
CA THR A 70 -33.32 1.47 7.78
C THR A 70 -33.03 2.97 7.82
N GLU A 71 -34.07 3.79 7.61
CA GLU A 71 -34.00 5.26 7.52
C GLU A 71 -33.46 5.90 8.81
N THR A 72 -33.90 5.45 9.98
CA THR A 72 -33.49 5.99 11.30
C THR A 72 -31.98 5.97 11.51
N ASP A 73 -31.31 4.94 10.99
CA ASP A 73 -29.88 4.70 11.18
C ASP A 73 -29.09 4.93 9.88
N GLN A 74 -29.77 5.38 8.82
CA GLN A 74 -29.25 5.47 7.44
C GLN A 74 -28.47 4.21 7.03
N LYS A 75 -28.97 3.04 7.45
CA LYS A 75 -28.24 1.78 7.41
C LYS A 75 -28.82 0.85 6.36
N ILE A 76 -27.98 0.35 5.47
CA ILE A 76 -28.34 -0.76 4.57
C ILE A 76 -27.73 -2.03 5.16
N THR A 77 -28.55 -3.05 5.40
CA THR A 77 -28.11 -4.38 5.84
C THR A 77 -28.21 -5.33 4.66
N ILE A 78 -27.15 -6.09 4.39
CA ILE A 78 -27.08 -7.04 3.29
C ILE A 78 -26.39 -8.33 3.74
N SER A 79 -26.83 -9.48 3.23
CA SER A 79 -26.08 -10.73 3.39
C SER A 79 -25.25 -11.00 2.14
N GLY A 80 -23.93 -11.17 2.28
CA GLY A 80 -23.11 -11.80 1.23
C GLY A 80 -22.54 -10.90 0.13
N ILE A 81 -22.76 -9.58 0.17
CA ILE A 81 -22.12 -8.63 -0.77
C ILE A 81 -21.31 -7.59 0.03
N GLU A 82 -20.16 -8.00 0.56
CA GLU A 82 -19.19 -7.08 1.17
C GLU A 82 -18.12 -6.62 0.16
N ALA A 83 -18.01 -7.30 -0.98
CA ALA A 83 -16.78 -7.31 -1.78
C ALA A 83 -16.48 -6.03 -2.57
N PHE A 84 -17.26 -4.97 -2.38
CA PHE A 84 -17.23 -3.85 -3.32
C PHE A 84 -17.44 -2.50 -2.61
N ALA A 85 -18.38 -2.39 -1.65
CA ALA A 85 -18.74 -1.07 -1.13
C ALA A 85 -17.57 -0.48 -0.35
N GLU A 86 -17.17 0.75 -0.68
CA GLU A 86 -16.08 1.47 -0.01
C GLU A 86 -16.60 2.76 0.62
N VAL A 87 -15.96 3.18 1.70
CA VAL A 87 -16.18 4.51 2.27
C VAL A 87 -15.79 5.56 1.24
N GLY A 88 -16.63 6.58 1.05
CA GLY A 88 -16.45 7.63 0.05
C GLY A 88 -17.13 7.36 -1.30
N MET A 89 -17.63 6.15 -1.53
CA MET A 89 -18.53 5.89 -2.66
C MET A 89 -19.91 6.50 -2.43
N LEU A 90 -20.63 6.74 -3.52
CA LEU A 90 -21.99 7.29 -3.47
C LEU A 90 -23.00 6.15 -3.61
N ALA A 91 -23.97 6.10 -2.70
CA ALA A 91 -25.10 5.18 -2.70
C ALA A 91 -26.41 5.91 -3.06
N TYR A 92 -27.23 5.27 -3.88
CA TYR A 92 -28.57 5.69 -4.29
C TYR A 92 -29.56 4.73 -3.65
N ILE A 93 -30.62 5.23 -3.03
CA ILE A 93 -31.60 4.38 -2.33
C ILE A 93 -33.02 4.68 -2.84
N TYR A 94 -33.75 3.64 -3.25
CA TYR A 94 -35.12 3.71 -3.76
C TYR A 94 -36.05 2.82 -2.92
N ASN A 95 -37.11 3.41 -2.35
CA ASN A 95 -38.08 2.70 -1.50
C ASN A 95 -39.51 2.83 -2.05
N GLY A 96 -39.76 2.18 -3.20
CA GLY A 96 -41.05 1.64 -3.70
C GLY A 96 -42.26 2.56 -3.90
N ALA A 97 -42.39 3.68 -3.20
CA ALA A 97 -43.56 4.56 -3.19
C ALA A 97 -43.19 6.04 -3.31
N ASN A 98 -41.99 6.43 -2.93
CA ASN A 98 -41.40 7.74 -3.18
C ASN A 98 -39.93 7.52 -3.53
N ILE A 99 -39.43 8.18 -4.56
CA ILE A 99 -38.00 8.38 -4.68
C ILE A 99 -37.65 9.26 -3.47
N VAL A 100 -36.99 8.69 -2.46
CA VAL A 100 -36.30 9.54 -1.50
C VAL A 100 -35.05 9.96 -2.28
N ASP A 101 -35.12 11.14 -2.90
CA ASP A 101 -34.11 11.73 -3.81
C ASP A 101 -32.80 12.05 -3.08
N GLY A 102 -32.14 11.02 -2.55
CA GLY A 102 -30.90 11.14 -1.80
C GLY A 102 -29.80 10.33 -2.45
N ILE A 103 -28.71 11.02 -2.76
CA ILE A 103 -27.41 10.42 -3.01
C ILE A 103 -26.68 10.56 -1.69
N TYR A 104 -26.14 9.46 -1.19
CA TYR A 104 -25.53 9.41 0.13
C TYR A 104 -24.10 8.94 0.01
N GLU A 105 -23.18 9.58 0.71
CA GLU A 105 -21.84 9.04 0.83
C GLU A 105 -21.85 7.86 1.79
N ILE A 106 -21.21 6.76 1.40
CA ILE A 106 -20.99 5.63 2.29
C ILE A 106 -19.95 6.05 3.31
N THR A 107 -20.34 6.09 4.59
CA THR A 107 -19.48 6.54 5.70
C THR A 107 -18.94 5.38 6.53
N VAL A 108 -19.62 4.23 6.49
CA VAL A 108 -19.19 3.00 7.18
C VAL A 108 -19.50 1.79 6.31
N VAL A 109 -18.54 0.88 6.21
CA VAL A 109 -18.72 -0.46 5.65
C VAL A 109 -18.39 -1.46 6.76
N GLY A 110 -19.39 -2.23 7.18
CA GLY A 110 -19.27 -3.24 8.21
C GLY A 110 -19.67 -4.61 7.69
N THR A 111 -19.34 -5.65 8.47
CA THR A 111 -19.67 -7.04 8.11
C THR A 111 -21.19 -7.21 8.08
N GLY A 112 -21.77 -7.26 6.88
CA GLY A 112 -23.22 -7.34 6.61
C GLY A 112 -24.00 -6.03 6.67
N TYR A 113 -23.35 -4.86 6.68
CA TYR A 113 -24.06 -3.57 6.60
C TYR A 113 -23.21 -2.42 6.07
N ILE A 114 -23.86 -1.37 5.56
CA ILE A 114 -23.26 -0.05 5.31
C ILE A 114 -24.07 1.05 6.00
N ILE A 115 -23.41 2.14 6.37
CA ILE A 115 -24.06 3.36 6.88
C ILE A 115 -23.79 4.47 5.87
N CYS A 116 -24.87 5.14 5.47
CA CYS A 116 -24.89 6.27 4.58
C CYS A 116 -24.93 7.56 5.40
N GLY A 117 -24.14 8.58 5.05
CA GLY A 117 -24.23 9.92 5.63
C GLY A 117 -25.00 10.88 4.72
N ASP A 118 -25.45 12.01 5.26
CA ASP A 118 -26.08 13.08 4.46
C ASP A 118 -25.07 13.66 3.44
N MET A 119 -25.49 13.84 2.18
CA MET A 119 -24.75 14.75 1.28
C MET A 119 -25.14 16.19 1.59
N ASP A 120 -24.54 16.75 2.63
CA ASP A 120 -24.67 18.17 2.97
C ASP A 120 -23.32 18.72 3.47
N ASP A 121 -22.26 18.55 2.68
CA ASP A 121 -21.25 19.58 2.41
C ASP A 121 -20.11 18.97 1.59
N PHE A 122 -19.71 19.66 0.53
CA PHE A 122 -18.52 19.34 -0.25
C PHE A 122 -17.26 19.57 0.61
N GLY A 123 -16.89 18.55 1.38
CA GLY A 123 -15.61 18.44 2.09
C GLY A 123 -14.70 17.49 1.32
N LEU A 124 -13.61 18.03 0.78
CA LEU A 124 -12.55 17.31 0.08
C LEU A 124 -11.88 16.29 1.00
N ASP A 125 -12.10 15.01 0.77
CA ASP A 125 -11.10 13.99 1.11
C ASP A 125 -10.63 13.33 -0.19
N ASP A 126 -9.44 13.75 -0.67
CA ASP A 126 -8.77 13.24 -1.87
C ASP A 126 -8.13 11.85 -1.65
N THR A 127 -8.64 11.06 -0.69
CA THR A 127 -8.04 9.78 -0.27
C THR A 127 -9.09 8.67 -0.16
N VAL A 128 -8.89 7.58 -0.90
CA VAL A 128 -9.69 6.34 -0.84
C VAL A 128 -9.04 5.37 0.14
N TYR A 129 -9.83 4.82 1.06
CA TYR A 129 -9.36 3.86 2.07
C TYR A 129 -9.87 2.45 1.78
N VAL A 130 -8.95 1.51 1.59
CA VAL A 130 -9.22 0.07 1.41
C VAL A 130 -8.72 -0.68 2.62
N ILE A 131 -9.60 -1.38 3.34
CA ILE A 131 -9.23 -2.17 4.52
C ILE A 131 -9.37 -3.65 4.18
N ILE A 132 -8.26 -4.37 4.20
CA ILE A 132 -8.23 -5.81 3.92
C ILE A 132 -8.46 -6.58 5.23
N GLY A 133 -9.56 -7.33 5.26
CA GLY A 133 -9.84 -8.34 6.30
C GLY A 133 -10.47 -9.60 5.70
N GLY A 134 -10.23 -10.76 6.31
CA GLY A 134 -10.83 -12.03 5.88
C GLY A 134 -10.09 -12.71 4.73
N GLU A 135 -10.82 -13.38 3.82
CA GLU A 135 -10.26 -14.17 2.70
C GLU A 135 -9.72 -13.31 1.53
N PHE A 136 -9.81 -11.98 1.61
CA PHE A 136 -9.35 -11.07 0.57
C PHE A 136 -7.81 -10.96 0.58
N LEU A 137 -7.18 -11.14 -0.58
CA LEU A 137 -5.72 -11.12 -0.70
C LEU A 137 -5.22 -9.72 -1.07
N LEU A 138 -4.01 -9.39 -0.60
CA LEU A 138 -3.36 -8.13 -0.96
C LEU A 138 -3.19 -7.97 -2.48
N GLN A 139 -2.96 -9.04 -3.22
CA GLN A 139 -2.85 -8.97 -4.69
C GLN A 139 -4.12 -8.40 -5.32
N ASP A 140 -5.28 -8.90 -4.92
CA ASP A 140 -6.57 -8.49 -5.49
C ASP A 140 -6.84 -7.01 -5.21
N ALA A 141 -6.51 -6.53 -4.00
CA ALA A 141 -6.61 -5.11 -3.64
C ALA A 141 -5.77 -4.20 -4.54
N LEU A 142 -4.61 -4.68 -4.97
CA LEU A 142 -3.68 -3.89 -5.79
C LEU A 142 -4.16 -3.79 -7.23
N ASP A 143 -4.74 -4.86 -7.75
CA ASP A 143 -5.25 -4.94 -9.11
C ASP A 143 -6.53 -4.10 -9.30
N GLU A 144 -7.38 -4.00 -8.28
CA GLU A 144 -8.66 -3.29 -8.40
C GLU A 144 -8.57 -1.78 -8.06
N THR A 145 -7.43 -1.29 -7.56
CA THR A 145 -7.30 0.10 -7.09
C THR A 145 -6.39 0.96 -7.99
N ASP A 146 -6.77 2.22 -8.24
CA ASP A 146 -5.94 3.20 -8.95
C ASP A 146 -5.81 4.53 -8.20
N ALA A 147 -4.57 5.05 -8.10
CA ALA A 147 -4.24 6.31 -7.44
C ALA A 147 -3.93 7.46 -8.43
N THR A 148 -4.40 7.35 -9.68
CA THR A 148 -4.16 8.37 -10.73
C THR A 148 -4.72 9.75 -10.36
N ASP A 149 -5.91 9.79 -9.74
CA ASP A 149 -6.66 11.02 -9.46
C ASP A 149 -6.87 11.31 -7.96
N HIS A 150 -6.78 10.28 -7.12
CA HIS A 150 -6.90 10.36 -5.67
C HIS A 150 -5.78 9.54 -5.04
N SER A 151 -5.43 9.83 -3.79
CA SER A 151 -4.53 8.95 -3.04
C SER A 151 -5.30 7.70 -2.62
N VAL A 152 -4.65 6.54 -2.59
CA VAL A 152 -5.26 5.28 -2.13
C VAL A 152 -4.45 4.77 -0.95
N GLU A 153 -5.09 4.50 0.17
CA GLU A 153 -4.48 3.81 1.31
C GLU A 153 -5.08 2.41 1.47
N ILE A 154 -4.24 1.39 1.33
CA ILE A 154 -4.56 -0.02 1.52
C ILE A 154 -4.02 -0.43 2.89
N HIS A 155 -4.90 -0.83 3.80
CA HIS A 155 -4.55 -1.27 5.14
C HIS A 155 -4.66 -2.78 5.26
N ILE A 156 -3.59 -3.41 5.73
CA ILE A 156 -3.52 -4.86 5.98
C ILE A 156 -3.24 -5.13 7.44
N ARG A 157 -3.89 -6.16 8.01
CA ARG A 157 -3.65 -6.60 9.40
C ARG A 157 -3.07 -7.99 9.48
N ASP A 158 -3.57 -8.87 8.63
CA ASP A 158 -3.35 -10.30 8.79
C ASP A 158 -2.02 -10.69 8.13
N ASN A 159 -1.24 -11.52 8.84
CA ASN A 159 -0.01 -12.08 8.29
C ASN A 159 -0.34 -12.97 7.10
N LEU A 160 0.44 -12.85 6.03
CA LEU A 160 0.24 -13.58 4.79
C LEU A 160 1.43 -14.50 4.52
N THR A 161 1.16 -15.79 4.40
CA THR A 161 2.12 -16.77 3.86
C THR A 161 1.83 -16.98 2.39
N LEU A 162 2.78 -16.63 1.55
CA LEU A 162 2.74 -16.81 0.11
C LEU A 162 3.07 -18.28 -0.19
N VAL A 163 2.16 -19.00 -0.85
CA VAL A 163 2.35 -20.45 -1.07
C VAL A 163 2.95 -20.74 -2.45
N THR A 164 2.72 -19.87 -3.45
CA THR A 164 3.25 -20.08 -4.81
C THR A 164 3.44 -18.80 -5.64
N THR A 165 3.22 -17.61 -5.08
CA THR A 165 3.12 -16.38 -5.88
C THR A 165 3.82 -15.20 -5.23
N THR A 166 4.33 -14.31 -6.08
CA THR A 166 4.75 -12.95 -5.72
C THR A 166 3.52 -12.05 -5.57
N ILE A 167 3.61 -11.02 -4.72
CA ILE A 167 2.69 -9.89 -4.75
C ILE A 167 3.21 -8.89 -5.80
N ASP A 168 2.52 -8.83 -6.93
CA ASP A 168 2.79 -7.91 -8.02
C ASP A 168 2.06 -6.58 -7.78
N ILE A 169 2.82 -5.54 -7.45
CA ILE A 169 2.35 -4.17 -7.34
C ILE A 169 2.60 -3.49 -8.70
N ASN A 170 1.70 -3.75 -9.64
CA ASN A 170 1.87 -3.43 -11.06
C ASN A 170 0.75 -2.60 -11.70
N MET A 171 -0.34 -2.37 -10.97
CA MET A 171 -1.44 -1.53 -11.42
C MET A 171 -1.75 -0.46 -10.38
N GLY A 172 -2.19 0.69 -10.89
CA GLY A 172 -2.54 1.87 -10.13
C GLY A 172 -1.35 2.49 -9.39
N GLY A 173 -1.10 3.78 -9.56
CA GLY A 173 0.08 4.43 -8.97
C GLY A 173 -0.15 5.90 -8.69
N GLY A 174 0.78 6.51 -7.95
CA GLY A 174 0.69 7.94 -7.65
C GLY A 174 0.92 8.81 -8.89
N ASN A 175 0.31 10.00 -8.91
CA ASN A 175 0.52 11.00 -9.94
C ASN A 175 1.23 12.22 -9.35
N ASN A 176 2.52 12.35 -9.63
CA ASN A 176 3.34 13.47 -9.14
C ASN A 176 2.79 14.86 -9.53
N THR A 177 2.07 14.97 -10.65
CA THR A 177 1.47 16.25 -11.08
C THR A 177 0.26 16.62 -10.22
N LYS A 178 -0.45 15.62 -9.70
CA LYS A 178 -1.63 15.76 -8.84
C LYS A 178 -1.32 15.55 -7.37
N ASN A 179 -0.08 15.20 -7.02
CA ASN A 179 0.36 14.89 -5.66
C ASN A 179 -0.45 13.74 -5.02
N THR A 180 -0.81 12.73 -5.80
CA THR A 180 -1.49 11.51 -5.31
C THR A 180 -0.49 10.37 -5.14
N PHE A 181 -0.82 9.41 -4.27
CA PHE A 181 0.02 8.24 -3.98
C PHE A 181 -0.81 7.00 -3.72
N LYS A 182 -0.23 5.81 -3.94
CA LYS A 182 -0.75 4.55 -3.40
C LYS A 182 0.06 4.19 -2.15
N LYS A 183 -0.59 3.94 -1.02
CA LYS A 183 0.02 3.51 0.24
C LYS A 183 -0.49 2.12 0.60
N ILE A 184 0.42 1.25 1.02
CA ILE A 184 0.13 -0.07 1.58
C ILE A 184 0.67 -0.06 3.01
N SER A 185 -0.17 -0.29 4.01
CA SER A 185 0.20 -0.13 5.41
C SER A 185 -0.27 -1.28 6.28
N GLY A 186 0.64 -1.85 7.06
CA GLY A 186 0.32 -2.73 8.18
C GLY A 186 -0.39 -2.00 9.31
N TYR A 187 -1.34 -2.65 9.98
CA TYR A 187 -1.96 -2.22 11.24
C TYR A 187 -2.26 -3.42 12.16
N ASN A 188 -2.49 -3.19 13.45
CA ASN A 188 -2.83 -4.27 14.40
C ASN A 188 -4.34 -4.30 14.71
N THR A 189 -4.83 -3.23 15.32
CA THR A 189 -6.20 -3.07 15.81
C THR A 189 -6.98 -2.07 14.97
N SER A 190 -6.35 -0.95 14.61
CA SER A 190 -6.94 0.09 13.76
C SER A 190 -5.87 0.71 12.85
N PRO A 191 -6.21 1.12 11.61
CA PRO A 191 -5.31 1.89 10.76
C PRO A 191 -4.56 3.00 11.52
N GLY A 192 -3.26 3.08 11.30
CA GLY A 192 -2.37 4.06 11.95
C GLY A 192 -1.81 3.66 13.32
N ASP A 193 -2.27 2.57 13.93
CA ASP A 193 -1.78 2.17 15.27
C ASP A 193 -0.35 1.60 15.28
N MET A 194 0.17 1.21 14.12
CA MET A 194 1.55 0.82 13.88
C MET A 194 2.42 1.96 13.33
N ASP A 195 1.85 3.13 12.99
CA ASP A 195 2.58 4.29 12.48
C ASP A 195 3.39 4.97 13.59
N TYR A 196 4.29 5.90 13.24
CA TYR A 196 5.13 6.59 14.22
C TYR A 196 4.31 7.23 15.36
N GLY A 197 4.58 6.79 16.60
CA GLY A 197 3.85 7.23 17.80
C GLY A 197 2.59 6.42 18.14
N GLY A 198 2.20 5.48 17.28
CA GLY A 198 1.12 4.53 17.52
C GLY A 198 1.45 3.48 18.60
N THR A 199 0.40 2.92 19.21
CA THR A 199 0.51 1.94 20.31
C THR A 199 1.32 0.69 19.92
N TYR A 200 1.20 0.26 18.67
CA TYR A 200 1.85 -0.92 18.10
C TYR A 200 3.08 -0.56 17.25
N TYR A 201 3.57 0.69 17.32
CA TYR A 201 4.83 1.05 16.69
C TYR A 201 6.01 0.36 17.38
N GLN A 202 6.97 -0.11 16.58
CA GLN A 202 8.29 -0.53 17.02
C GLN A 202 9.33 0.12 16.12
N SER A 203 10.13 1.03 16.68
CA SER A 203 11.22 1.64 15.95
C SER A 203 12.33 0.63 15.65
N PRO A 204 13.13 0.84 14.59
CA PRO A 204 14.31 0.01 14.31
C PRO A 204 15.31 -0.07 15.47
N CYS A 205 15.42 1.00 16.26
CA CYS A 205 16.32 1.04 17.42
C CYS A 205 15.81 0.14 18.54
N GLU A 206 14.49 0.13 18.80
CA GLU A 206 13.88 -0.78 19.77
C GLU A 206 14.02 -2.24 19.33
N ILE A 207 13.89 -2.54 18.03
CA ILE A 207 14.16 -3.88 17.49
C ILE A 207 15.60 -4.30 17.80
N LEU A 208 16.58 -3.43 17.53
CA LEU A 208 17.98 -3.71 17.83
C LEU A 208 18.22 -3.97 19.33
N GLN A 209 17.62 -3.17 20.20
CA GLN A 209 17.77 -3.28 21.65
C GLN A 209 17.10 -4.55 22.22
N ALA A 210 15.92 -4.89 21.70
CA ALA A 210 15.20 -6.11 22.07
C ALA A 210 15.88 -7.37 21.51
N GLY A 211 16.58 -7.24 20.38
CA GLY A 211 17.23 -8.35 19.67
C GLY A 211 16.28 -9.18 18.81
N SER A 212 15.01 -8.75 18.66
CA SER A 212 14.00 -9.44 17.87
C SER A 212 12.94 -8.47 17.35
N ILE A 213 12.37 -8.80 16.19
CA ILE A 213 11.19 -8.13 15.63
C ILE A 213 9.95 -8.62 16.38
N ASP A 214 9.09 -7.69 16.81
CA ASP A 214 7.81 -8.03 17.42
C ASP A 214 6.73 -8.20 16.33
N ASN A 215 6.24 -9.43 16.18
CA ASN A 215 5.22 -9.79 15.19
C ASN A 215 3.84 -9.17 15.48
N ALA A 216 3.61 -8.65 16.69
CA ALA A 216 2.41 -7.86 16.97
C ALA A 216 2.57 -6.39 16.51
N LYS A 217 3.74 -5.99 16.03
CA LYS A 217 4.05 -4.60 15.68
C LYS A 217 4.40 -4.40 14.21
N ALA A 218 4.26 -5.43 13.39
CA ALA A 218 4.29 -5.37 11.93
C ALA A 218 3.43 -6.49 11.37
N VAL A 219 3.02 -6.33 10.11
CA VAL A 219 2.39 -7.40 9.34
C VAL A 219 3.45 -8.20 8.61
N LEU A 220 3.47 -9.51 8.82
CA LEU A 220 4.40 -10.43 8.21
C LEU A 220 3.91 -10.84 6.81
N LEU A 221 4.74 -10.62 5.80
CA LEU A 221 4.64 -11.27 4.49
C LEU A 221 5.75 -12.31 4.41
N ASP A 222 5.36 -13.58 4.44
CA ASP A 222 6.23 -14.75 4.48
C ASP A 222 6.27 -15.42 3.09
N GLY A 223 7.45 -15.47 2.47
CA GLY A 223 7.69 -16.14 1.18
C GLY A 223 7.75 -17.66 1.24
N ASN A 224 7.57 -18.27 2.43
CA ASN A 224 7.46 -19.71 2.62
C ASN A 224 8.69 -20.52 2.13
N ASP A 225 9.89 -19.93 2.27
CA ASP A 225 11.17 -20.56 1.93
C ASP A 225 11.38 -20.86 0.43
N ASP A 226 10.56 -20.27 -0.44
CA ASP A 226 10.61 -20.48 -1.89
C ASP A 226 11.54 -19.47 -2.61
N ASP A 227 11.90 -19.75 -3.87
CA ASP A 227 12.85 -18.94 -4.63
C ASP A 227 12.17 -17.86 -5.49
N TYR A 228 11.30 -17.03 -4.89
CA TYR A 228 10.64 -15.90 -5.57
C TYR A 228 10.62 -14.62 -4.74
N ALA A 229 10.40 -13.47 -5.39
CA ALA A 229 10.30 -12.19 -4.69
C ALA A 229 8.97 -12.11 -3.93
N ILE A 230 8.97 -11.60 -2.69
CA ILE A 230 7.73 -11.39 -1.92
C ILE A 230 6.92 -10.26 -2.55
N VAL A 231 7.57 -9.12 -2.81
CA VAL A 231 6.97 -7.95 -3.45
C VAL A 231 7.72 -7.58 -4.73
N ASN A 232 6.97 -7.45 -5.83
CA ASN A 232 7.45 -6.99 -7.12
C ASN A 232 6.78 -5.66 -7.50
N ILE A 233 7.54 -4.58 -7.50
CA ILE A 233 7.07 -3.21 -7.65
C ILE A 233 7.39 -2.71 -9.06
N SER A 234 6.38 -2.27 -9.80
CA SER A 234 6.53 -1.72 -11.16
C SER A 234 5.82 -0.39 -11.41
N ILE A 235 5.27 0.21 -10.35
CA ILE A 235 4.54 1.49 -10.38
C ILE A 235 5.31 2.61 -9.68
N ASP A 236 5.01 3.85 -10.06
CA ASP A 236 5.53 5.06 -9.42
C ASP A 236 4.64 5.51 -8.24
N GLY A 237 5.19 6.33 -7.35
CA GLY A 237 4.42 7.00 -6.28
C GLY A 237 3.80 6.04 -5.27
N LEU A 238 4.58 5.07 -4.81
CA LEU A 238 4.17 4.01 -3.89
C LEU A 238 4.76 4.23 -2.49
N ILE A 239 3.97 4.02 -1.45
CA ILE A 239 4.40 3.94 -0.06
C ILE A 239 4.10 2.54 0.47
N VAL A 240 5.08 1.86 1.05
CA VAL A 240 4.90 0.59 1.77
C VAL A 240 5.32 0.81 3.21
N GLU A 241 4.43 0.53 4.16
CA GLU A 241 4.59 0.91 5.56
C GLU A 241 4.24 -0.24 6.53
N ASN A 242 5.00 -0.38 7.62
CA ASN A 242 4.76 -1.36 8.70
C ASN A 242 4.75 -2.84 8.27
N ILE A 243 5.48 -3.17 7.20
CA ILE A 243 5.58 -4.53 6.65
C ILE A 243 6.88 -5.22 7.06
N HIS A 244 6.77 -6.46 7.53
CA HIS A 244 7.89 -7.36 7.76
C HIS A 244 7.97 -8.38 6.62
N LEU A 245 9.03 -8.30 5.84
CA LEU A 245 9.37 -9.24 4.78
C LEU A 245 10.26 -10.36 5.34
N TYR A 246 9.80 -11.60 5.21
CA TYR A 246 10.50 -12.81 5.64
C TYR A 246 10.46 -13.85 4.53
N ASP A 247 11.60 -14.45 4.21
CA ASP A 247 11.67 -15.59 3.30
C ASP A 247 13.03 -16.25 3.50
N SER A 248 13.15 -17.56 3.76
CA SER A 248 14.47 -18.21 3.84
C SER A 248 15.02 -18.73 2.50
N GLY A 249 14.26 -18.49 1.42
CA GLY A 249 14.63 -18.76 0.05
C GLY A 249 15.80 -17.92 -0.47
N SER A 250 16.08 -18.08 -1.77
CA SER A 250 17.26 -17.50 -2.41
C SER A 250 16.97 -16.19 -3.15
N ALA A 251 15.71 -15.79 -3.27
CA ALA A 251 15.31 -14.56 -3.93
C ALA A 251 15.53 -13.32 -3.05
N SER A 252 15.43 -12.14 -3.67
CA SER A 252 15.33 -10.88 -2.91
C SER A 252 13.86 -10.62 -2.62
N PRO A 253 13.46 -10.29 -1.40
CA PRO A 253 12.06 -10.10 -1.04
C PRO A 253 11.47 -8.87 -1.73
N VAL A 254 12.29 -7.87 -2.05
CA VAL A 254 11.89 -6.68 -2.82
C VAL A 254 12.57 -6.70 -4.18
N VAL A 255 11.74 -6.72 -5.23
CA VAL A 255 12.15 -6.56 -6.61
C VAL A 255 11.43 -5.36 -7.21
N PHE A 256 12.20 -4.44 -7.76
CA PHE A 256 11.72 -3.41 -8.68
C PHE A 256 11.79 -3.93 -10.12
N THR A 257 10.69 -3.87 -10.85
CA THR A 257 10.63 -4.05 -12.31
C THR A 257 10.29 -2.71 -12.97
N SER A 258 10.53 -2.55 -14.28
CA SER A 258 10.32 -1.28 -15.03
C SER A 258 11.03 0.01 -14.55
N THR A 259 11.82 -0.02 -13.46
CA THR A 259 12.52 1.15 -12.87
C THR A 259 11.54 2.19 -12.31
N PRO A 260 10.78 1.85 -11.26
CA PRO A 260 9.79 2.74 -10.68
C PRO A 260 10.46 3.93 -9.97
N GLN A 261 9.71 5.01 -9.81
CA GLN A 261 10.11 6.28 -9.20
C GLN A 261 9.25 6.66 -7.99
N GLY A 262 9.86 7.30 -7.00
CA GLY A 262 9.14 7.83 -5.85
C GLY A 262 8.57 6.73 -4.96
N VAL A 263 9.34 5.67 -4.75
CA VAL A 263 8.96 4.56 -3.85
C VAL A 263 9.46 4.84 -2.44
N VAL A 264 8.59 4.76 -1.46
CA VAL A 264 8.92 4.88 -0.03
C VAL A 264 8.67 3.56 0.66
N LEU A 265 9.69 3.01 1.31
CA LEU A 265 9.57 1.90 2.25
C LEU A 265 9.79 2.47 3.65
N ARG A 266 8.73 2.50 4.46
CA ARG A 266 8.74 3.11 5.78
C ARG A 266 8.48 2.08 6.88
N ASN A 267 9.29 2.10 7.94
CA ASN A 267 9.15 1.15 9.04
C ASN A 267 9.09 -0.32 8.61
N CYS A 268 9.65 -0.64 7.44
CA CYS A 268 9.71 -1.99 6.93
C CYS A 268 10.84 -2.77 7.59
N ARG A 269 10.67 -4.08 7.68
CA ARG A 269 11.61 -4.99 8.33
C ARG A 269 11.97 -6.11 7.37
N VAL A 270 13.23 -6.50 7.34
CA VAL A 270 13.69 -7.63 6.52
C VAL A 270 14.51 -8.57 7.37
N SER A 271 14.12 -9.85 7.38
CA SER A 271 14.85 -10.92 8.08
C SER A 271 14.80 -12.24 7.30
N SER A 272 15.77 -13.11 7.55
CA SER A 272 15.92 -14.44 6.94
C SER A 272 16.09 -14.49 5.42
N CYS A 273 15.96 -13.39 4.69
CA CYS A 273 16.09 -13.33 3.23
C CYS A 273 17.51 -13.53 2.71
N ASN A 274 17.64 -13.84 1.41
CA ASN A 274 18.97 -13.82 0.79
C ASN A 274 19.58 -12.42 0.87
N ARG A 275 18.85 -11.39 0.46
CA ARG A 275 19.27 -9.98 0.48
C ARG A 275 18.04 -9.09 0.59
N VAL A 276 18.20 -7.76 0.56
CA VAL A 276 17.03 -6.85 0.65
C VAL A 276 16.44 -6.56 -0.74
N SER A 277 17.27 -6.14 -1.69
CA SER A 277 16.87 -5.81 -3.06
C SER A 277 18.05 -5.97 -4.04
N ASN A 278 17.76 -6.13 -5.34
CA ASN A 278 18.78 -6.34 -6.37
C ASN A 278 18.41 -5.83 -7.80
N THR A 279 17.47 -4.92 -7.92
CA THR A 279 17.05 -4.41 -9.23
C THR A 279 17.04 -2.88 -9.29
N ALA A 280 16.85 -2.36 -10.49
CA ALA A 280 16.93 -0.95 -10.77
C ALA A 280 15.66 -0.21 -10.35
N ALA A 281 15.81 0.89 -9.62
CA ALA A 281 14.75 1.84 -9.32
C ALA A 281 15.35 3.25 -9.17
N ALA A 282 14.51 4.27 -9.27
CA ALA A 282 14.91 5.66 -9.07
C ALA A 282 14.14 6.28 -7.90
N ASP A 283 14.78 7.22 -7.21
CA ASP A 283 14.20 8.00 -6.11
C ASP A 283 13.49 7.13 -5.05
N VAL A 284 14.19 6.11 -4.55
CA VAL A 284 13.68 5.22 -3.51
C VAL A 284 14.13 5.69 -2.14
N VAL A 285 13.18 5.86 -1.22
CA VAL A 285 13.43 6.22 0.18
C VAL A 285 13.17 5.01 1.08
N TRP A 286 14.16 4.65 1.87
CA TRP A 286 14.04 3.72 2.98
C TRP A 286 14.05 4.55 4.26
N ASP A 287 12.91 4.63 4.94
CA ASP A 287 12.72 5.47 6.13
C ASP A 287 12.43 4.60 7.34
N SER A 288 13.26 4.72 8.36
CA SER A 288 13.06 4.02 9.63
C SER A 288 12.91 2.51 9.44
N CYS A 289 13.62 1.91 8.48
CA CYS A 289 13.59 0.48 8.24
C CYS A 289 14.61 -0.28 9.09
N TYR A 290 14.35 -1.56 9.35
CA TYR A 290 15.25 -2.47 10.05
C TYR A 290 15.69 -3.63 9.16
N ILE A 291 17.00 -3.85 9.06
CA ILE A 291 17.60 -5.01 8.38
C ILE A 291 18.26 -5.89 9.44
N HIS A 292 17.76 -7.12 9.56
CA HIS A 292 18.26 -8.09 10.54
C HIS A 292 19.60 -8.71 10.08
N ASN A 293 20.34 -9.34 11.01
CA ASN A 293 21.67 -9.88 10.71
C ASN A 293 21.65 -11.31 10.14
N ASP A 294 20.48 -11.92 9.98
CA ASP A 294 20.30 -13.30 9.51
C ASP A 294 20.20 -13.43 7.99
N LEU A 295 20.28 -12.32 7.23
CA LEU A 295 20.26 -12.42 5.77
C LEU A 295 21.51 -13.15 5.24
N GLN A 296 21.31 -14.00 4.24
CA GLN A 296 22.39 -14.81 3.65
C GLN A 296 23.46 -13.96 2.97
N SER A 297 23.09 -12.84 2.35
CA SER A 297 23.94 -11.88 1.64
C SER A 297 23.87 -10.44 2.18
N ASN A 298 22.96 -10.14 3.13
CA ASN A 298 22.94 -8.98 4.05
C ASN A 298 23.14 -7.57 3.45
N ASN A 299 22.92 -7.38 2.15
CA ASN A 299 23.12 -6.10 1.47
C ASN A 299 21.91 -5.65 0.64
N CYS A 300 21.70 -4.34 0.56
CA CYS A 300 20.91 -3.73 -0.50
C CYS A 300 21.80 -3.62 -1.75
N ILE A 301 21.47 -4.32 -2.84
CA ILE A 301 22.16 -4.17 -4.13
C ILE A 301 21.36 -3.21 -4.97
N LEU A 302 21.87 -1.99 -5.10
CA LEU A 302 21.13 -0.86 -5.62
C LEU A 302 21.65 -0.45 -6.99
N SER A 303 20.72 -0.16 -7.89
CA SER A 303 20.95 0.34 -9.24
C SER A 303 19.76 1.21 -9.67
N GLY A 304 19.88 1.99 -10.75
CA GLY A 304 18.73 2.63 -11.39
C GLY A 304 18.42 4.09 -11.04
N GLY A 305 19.15 4.75 -10.12
CA GLY A 305 18.89 6.16 -9.81
C GLY A 305 19.48 6.63 -8.48
N HIS A 306 18.66 7.32 -7.67
CA HIS A 306 19.00 7.75 -6.31
C HIS A 306 18.30 6.88 -5.26
N HIS A 307 19.02 6.52 -4.20
CA HIS A 307 18.43 5.89 -3.02
C HIS A 307 18.77 6.69 -1.77
N SER A 308 17.80 6.86 -0.87
CA SER A 308 18.00 7.46 0.45
C SER A 308 17.67 6.47 1.55
N PHE A 309 18.55 6.34 2.53
CA PHE A 309 18.32 5.63 3.77
C PHE A 309 18.28 6.66 4.90
N ILE A 310 17.15 6.75 5.59
CA ILE A 310 16.88 7.74 6.63
C ILE A 310 16.49 6.99 7.89
N ASN A 311 17.14 7.25 9.03
CA ASN A 311 16.82 6.67 10.34
C ASN A 311 16.76 5.13 10.40
N CYS A 312 17.30 4.45 9.38
CA CYS A 312 17.31 2.99 9.32
C CYS A 312 18.34 2.38 10.27
N VAL A 313 18.08 1.14 10.70
CA VAL A 313 19.05 0.32 11.44
C VAL A 313 19.40 -0.91 10.59
N ALA A 314 20.69 -1.14 10.39
CA ALA A 314 21.20 -2.35 9.76
C ALA A 314 22.06 -3.11 10.77
N ASN A 315 21.55 -4.24 11.29
CA ASN A 315 22.31 -5.15 12.12
C ASN A 315 23.00 -6.16 11.20
N LEU A 316 24.33 -6.13 11.10
CA LEU A 316 25.06 -6.92 10.10
C LEU A 316 25.79 -8.10 10.71
N ALA A 317 25.68 -9.27 10.08
CA ALA A 317 26.55 -10.41 10.40
C ALA A 317 27.99 -10.19 9.90
N THR A 318 28.91 -11.01 10.43
CA THR A 318 30.32 -10.97 10.08
C THR A 318 30.56 -11.07 8.57
N GLY A 319 31.39 -10.17 8.03
CA GLY A 319 31.77 -10.17 6.62
C GLY A 319 30.74 -9.58 5.66
N LYS A 320 29.65 -9.00 6.17
CA LYS A 320 28.57 -8.43 5.35
C LYS A 320 28.62 -6.90 5.28
N ASN A 321 27.93 -6.32 4.30
CA ASN A 321 27.88 -4.87 4.05
C ASN A 321 26.43 -4.41 3.96
N PHE A 322 26.09 -3.24 4.49
CA PHE A 322 24.73 -2.71 4.40
C PHE A 322 24.32 -2.38 2.95
N ILE A 323 25.16 -1.65 2.19
CA ILE A 323 24.82 -1.21 0.83
C ILE A 323 25.90 -1.63 -0.16
N HIS A 324 25.48 -2.11 -1.33
CA HIS A 324 26.31 -2.30 -2.51
C HIS A 324 25.73 -1.48 -3.67
N ALA A 325 26.45 -0.43 -4.06
CA ALA A 325 25.98 0.55 -5.03
C ALA A 325 26.94 0.65 -6.21
N THR A 326 26.41 0.60 -7.44
CA THR A 326 27.21 0.72 -8.67
C THR A 326 26.62 1.79 -9.58
N GLY A 327 27.36 2.87 -9.82
CA GLY A 327 26.95 3.93 -10.76
C GLY A 327 25.71 4.73 -10.34
N ILE A 328 25.44 4.82 -9.04
CA ILE A 328 24.27 5.51 -8.48
C ILE A 328 24.67 6.43 -7.31
N THR A 329 23.75 7.33 -6.95
CA THR A 329 23.86 8.16 -5.75
C THR A 329 23.14 7.50 -4.59
N VAL A 330 23.77 7.46 -3.43
CA VAL A 330 23.17 6.97 -2.19
C VAL A 330 23.33 7.99 -1.07
N SER A 331 22.23 8.34 -0.43
CA SER A 331 22.19 9.16 0.79
C SER A 331 21.98 8.25 2.00
N VAL A 332 22.79 8.42 3.05
CA VAL A 332 22.60 7.72 4.33
C VAL A 332 22.59 8.75 5.45
N ILE A 333 21.43 8.89 6.11
CA ILE A 333 21.12 10.01 7.02
C ILE A 333 20.54 9.43 8.31
N GLY A 334 21.19 9.68 9.44
CA GLY A 334 20.66 9.24 10.74
C GLY A 334 20.59 7.71 10.93
N CYS A 335 21.23 6.92 10.07
CA CYS A 335 21.22 5.47 10.17
C CYS A 335 22.21 4.94 11.23
N LEU A 336 21.86 3.82 11.85
CA LEU A 336 22.75 3.06 12.74
C LEU A 336 23.13 1.73 12.07
N ILE A 337 24.44 1.49 11.93
CA ILE A 337 24.95 0.18 11.50
C ILE A 337 25.53 -0.52 12.72
N ALA A 338 24.92 -1.64 13.09
CA ALA A 338 25.30 -2.45 14.24
C ALA A 338 25.82 -3.84 13.80
N GLY A 339 26.29 -4.62 14.76
CA GLY A 339 26.75 -6.00 14.54
C GLY A 339 28.23 -6.12 14.19
N ASN A 340 28.61 -7.26 13.60
CA ASN A 340 30.00 -7.65 13.32
C ASN A 340 30.40 -7.48 11.84
N GLY A 341 29.60 -6.77 11.04
CA GLY A 341 29.83 -6.56 9.61
C GLY A 341 31.04 -5.66 9.27
N ASN A 342 31.33 -5.53 7.97
CA ASN A 342 32.51 -4.82 7.44
C ASN A 342 32.38 -3.27 7.39
N TYR A 343 31.23 -2.72 7.80
CA TYR A 343 30.83 -1.30 7.78
C TYR A 343 30.53 -0.67 6.40
N GLY A 344 29.30 -0.13 6.28
CA GLY A 344 28.96 1.00 5.41
C GLY A 344 28.46 0.65 4.00
N ILE A 345 29.26 1.00 3.00
CA ILE A 345 28.84 1.12 1.60
C ILE A 345 29.97 0.64 0.70
N ARG A 346 29.71 -0.37 -0.14
CA ARG A 346 30.67 -0.83 -1.16
C ARG A 346 30.34 -0.18 -2.50
N GLY A 347 31.19 0.72 -2.97
CA GLY A 347 31.16 1.24 -4.34
C GLY A 347 32.12 0.48 -5.25
N GLN A 348 31.67 -0.02 -6.40
CA GLN A 348 32.60 -0.55 -7.41
C GLN A 348 33.16 0.60 -8.26
N ARG A 349 34.48 0.86 -8.15
CA ARG A 349 35.20 1.61 -9.19
C ARG A 349 35.34 0.71 -10.42
N GLN A 350 34.72 1.05 -11.54
CA GLN A 350 35.08 0.43 -12.82
C GLN A 350 36.53 0.82 -13.16
N GLN A 351 37.49 -0.06 -12.87
CA GLN A 351 38.83 0.06 -13.44
C GLN A 351 38.79 -0.43 -14.90
N ARG A 352 38.50 0.46 -15.85
CA ARG A 352 38.71 0.19 -17.28
C ARG A 352 40.22 0.19 -17.57
N LYS A 353 40.80 -1.00 -17.78
CA LYS A 353 42.07 -1.16 -18.50
C LYS A 353 41.82 -0.93 -19.99
N HIS A 354 42.12 0.27 -20.48
CA HIS A 354 42.77 0.61 -21.77
C HIS A 354 42.36 1.99 -22.30
N HIS A 355 43.39 2.79 -22.59
CA HIS A 355 43.51 3.97 -23.47
C HIS A 355 42.31 4.92 -23.72
N GLN A 356 42.52 6.18 -23.32
CA GLN A 356 41.98 7.43 -23.90
C GLN A 356 40.47 7.52 -24.18
N GLU A 357 39.71 7.98 -23.18
CA GLU A 357 39.04 9.29 -23.12
C GLU A 357 38.09 9.28 -21.90
N SER A 358 38.28 10.24 -21.00
CA SER A 358 37.72 10.21 -19.64
C SER A 358 36.30 10.77 -19.59
N GLN A 359 35.33 9.91 -19.30
CA GLN A 359 34.17 10.28 -18.49
C GLN A 359 34.13 9.36 -17.27
N SER A 360 34.43 9.91 -16.10
CA SER A 360 34.37 9.18 -14.82
C SER A 360 32.92 9.13 -14.34
N LEU A 361 32.30 7.95 -14.39
CA LEU A 361 31.09 7.67 -13.63
C LEU A 361 31.46 7.64 -12.14
N HIS A 362 31.21 8.75 -11.44
CA HIS A 362 31.39 8.85 -9.99
C HIS A 362 30.11 8.43 -9.28
N SER A 363 30.13 7.33 -8.52
CA SER A 363 29.16 7.13 -7.45
C SER A 363 29.46 8.16 -6.36
N SER A 364 28.54 9.08 -6.09
CA SER A 364 28.62 9.99 -4.94
C SER A 364 27.84 9.39 -3.77
N VAL A 365 28.51 9.28 -2.62
CA VAL A 365 27.89 8.88 -1.36
C VAL A 365 27.95 10.08 -0.44
N THR A 366 26.78 10.56 -0.01
CA THR A 366 26.68 11.61 1.00
C THR A 366 26.28 10.97 2.33
N VAL A 367 27.21 10.97 3.29
CA VAL A 367 26.98 10.47 4.65
C VAL A 367 26.81 11.67 5.58
N LEU A 368 25.63 11.82 6.17
CA LEU A 368 25.33 12.85 7.17
C LEU A 368 25.03 12.16 8.50
N GLY A 369 26.08 11.93 9.29
CA GLY A 369 26.04 11.31 10.61
C GLY A 369 26.28 9.80 10.61
N PHE A 370 27.32 9.36 11.31
CA PHE A 370 27.63 7.94 11.54
C PHE A 370 28.05 7.77 13.01
N LEU A 371 27.37 6.91 13.77
CA LEU A 371 27.78 6.50 15.12
C LEU A 371 28.18 5.02 15.07
N PRO A 372 29.48 4.71 14.89
CA PRO A 372 29.95 3.34 15.03
C PRO A 372 29.96 2.99 16.52
N VAL A 373 29.05 2.12 16.96
CA VAL A 373 29.12 1.52 18.31
C VAL A 373 29.97 0.25 18.21
N GLY A 374 31.28 0.42 18.35
CA GLY A 374 32.22 -0.69 18.44
C GLY A 374 32.24 -1.31 19.84
N CYS A 375 31.95 -2.62 19.88
CA CYS A 375 32.23 -3.62 20.92
C CYS A 375 32.35 -3.16 22.39
N GLY A 376 31.31 -3.45 23.17
CA GLY A 376 31.35 -3.56 24.63
C GLY A 376 30.20 -2.85 25.31
N LEU A 377 29.05 -3.52 25.47
CA LEU A 377 28.08 -3.09 26.49
C LEU A 377 28.75 -3.17 27.89
N PRO A 378 28.43 -2.30 28.86
CA PRO A 378 27.29 -1.39 28.90
C PRO A 378 27.73 0.09 29.02
N ALA A 379 27.18 0.97 28.18
CA ALA A 379 27.22 2.40 28.43
C ALA A 379 25.80 2.95 28.35
N GLN A 380 25.32 3.48 29.48
CA GLN A 380 24.07 4.21 29.60
C GLN A 380 24.02 5.32 28.55
N ILE A 381 22.98 5.31 27.72
CA ILE A 381 22.64 6.44 26.87
C ILE A 381 21.91 7.46 27.76
N GLN A 382 22.61 8.53 28.15
CA GLN A 382 21.96 9.75 28.64
C GLN A 382 21.60 10.61 27.42
N HIS A 383 20.31 10.91 27.31
CA HIS A 383 19.76 11.84 26.31
C HIS A 383 20.36 13.24 26.45
N VAL A 384 20.67 13.85 25.31
CA VAL A 384 20.63 15.30 25.10
C VAL A 384 19.60 15.58 24.02
#